data_AF-A0A844ZVZ2-F1
#
_entry.id   AF-A0A844ZVZ2-F1
#
_cell.length_a   1.000
_cell.length_b   1.000
_cell.length_c   1.000
_cell.angle_alpha   90.00
_cell.angle_beta   90.00
_cell.angle_gamma   90.00
#
_symmetry.space_group_name_H-M   'P 1'
#
loop_
_entity.id
_entity.type
_entity.pdbx_description
1 polymer ?
#
loop_
_entity_poly.entity_id
_entity_poly.type
_entity_poly.pdbx_seq_one_letter_code
_entity_poly.pdbx_strand_id
1 'polypeptide(L)'
;MRKYLILTAAAPLALLAACGDNDADETAMTDDTAAADTMANDNAMADANMNAEAGPATALADAGDYSGVYNYTGTDGETAVRINSADSTYEYVGPDNQVQSGTYTTTPDGYRFQIADWYGSPTWFTVSNGQLVRLQEDMELNTENAATVSGERYARANEGDAVFSRFPEPGSPVAPE
;
A
#
# COMPACT_ATOMS: atom_id res chain seq x y z
N MET A 1 -18.31 -11.35 -67.82
CA MET A 1 -19.61 -12.05 -67.92
C MET A 1 -19.34 -13.53 -67.65
N ARG A 2 -19.94 -14.28 -66.73
CA ARG A 2 -21.19 -14.22 -65.94
C ARG A 2 -20.93 -14.89 -64.58
N LYS A 3 -21.72 -14.45 -63.59
CA LYS A 3 -21.84 -14.97 -62.22
C LYS A 3 -22.40 -16.39 -62.20
N TYR A 4 -22.05 -17.20 -61.18
CA TYR A 4 -22.99 -18.09 -60.49
C TYR A 4 -22.60 -18.27 -59.01
N LEU A 5 -23.61 -18.06 -58.16
CA LEU A 5 -23.70 -18.27 -56.71
C LEU A 5 -24.12 -19.73 -56.46
N ILE A 6 -23.55 -20.42 -55.46
CA ILE A 6 -24.21 -21.57 -54.80
C ILE A 6 -23.94 -21.52 -53.28
N LEU A 7 -25.01 -21.82 -52.55
CA LEU A 7 -25.26 -21.73 -51.10
C LEU A 7 -25.12 -23.13 -50.42
N THR A 8 -25.15 -23.15 -49.08
CA THR A 8 -25.38 -24.30 -48.14
C THR A 8 -24.12 -25.07 -47.70
N ALA A 9 -23.94 -25.54 -46.45
CA ALA A 9 -24.91 -25.95 -45.42
C ALA A 9 -24.35 -25.81 -43.97
N ALA A 10 -25.25 -25.64 -43.02
CA ALA A 10 -25.02 -25.77 -41.57
C ALA A 10 -25.01 -27.25 -41.17
N ALA A 11 -24.13 -27.62 -40.24
CA ALA A 11 -24.14 -28.92 -39.58
C ALA A 11 -24.16 -28.74 -38.05
N PRO A 12 -25.16 -29.29 -37.34
CA PRO A 12 -25.17 -29.35 -35.89
C PRO A 12 -24.48 -30.64 -35.43
N LEU A 13 -23.42 -30.51 -34.63
CA LEU A 13 -22.85 -31.64 -33.89
C LEU A 13 -23.49 -31.66 -32.49
N ALA A 14 -24.60 -32.39 -32.39
CA ALA A 14 -25.04 -32.94 -31.12
C ALA A 14 -24.45 -34.36 -31.00
N LEU A 15 -23.64 -34.59 -29.97
CA LEU A 15 -23.28 -35.94 -29.51
C LEU A 15 -23.29 -35.93 -27.97
N LEU A 16 -24.20 -36.73 -27.44
CA LEU A 16 -24.42 -37.08 -26.04
C LEU A 16 -23.21 -37.81 -25.46
N ALA A 17 -22.90 -37.57 -24.18
CA ALA A 17 -22.44 -38.62 -23.27
C ALA A 17 -22.60 -38.23 -21.79
N ALA A 18 -23.30 -39.10 -21.07
CA ALA A 18 -23.06 -39.54 -19.69
C ALA A 18 -23.20 -38.54 -18.51
N CYS A 19 -24.34 -38.67 -17.83
CA CYS A 19 -24.47 -39.07 -16.42
C CYS A 19 -23.20 -38.93 -15.54
N GLY A 20 -23.28 -38.04 -14.56
CA GLY A 20 -22.30 -37.86 -13.50
C GLY A 20 -22.88 -36.87 -12.51
N ASP A 21 -23.83 -37.37 -11.71
CA ASP A 21 -24.24 -36.77 -10.45
C ASP A 21 -22.98 -36.53 -9.62
N ASN A 22 -22.61 -35.27 -9.45
CA ASN A 22 -21.58 -34.85 -8.51
C ASN A 22 -21.95 -33.45 -8.07
N ASP A 23 -22.53 -33.38 -6.87
CA ASP A 23 -22.75 -32.15 -6.12
C ASP A 23 -21.54 -31.23 -6.29
N ALA A 24 -21.84 -29.99 -6.64
CA ALA A 24 -20.87 -28.91 -6.71
C ALA A 24 -20.33 -28.69 -5.28
N ASP A 25 -19.15 -29.23 -5.03
CA ASP A 25 -18.26 -28.81 -3.96
C ASP A 25 -17.98 -27.33 -4.21
N GLU A 26 -18.61 -26.47 -3.41
CA GLU A 26 -18.45 -25.03 -3.46
C GLU A 26 -16.97 -24.72 -3.38
N THR A 27 -16.53 -24.03 -4.42
CA THR A 27 -15.15 -23.65 -4.65
C THR A 27 -14.64 -22.93 -3.41
N ALA A 28 -13.56 -23.47 -2.86
CA ALA A 28 -12.81 -22.90 -1.76
C ALA A 28 -12.70 -21.37 -1.91
N MET A 29 -13.39 -20.65 -1.02
CA MET A 29 -12.98 -19.32 -0.62
C MET A 29 -11.65 -19.50 0.09
N THR A 30 -10.55 -19.41 -0.67
CA THR A 30 -9.26 -19.05 -0.09
C THR A 30 -9.40 -17.60 0.36
N ASP A 31 -9.89 -17.45 1.58
CA ASP A 31 -9.84 -16.22 2.36
C ASP A 31 -8.35 -15.93 2.64
N ASP A 32 -7.74 -15.16 1.76
CA ASP A 32 -6.36 -14.67 1.91
C ASP A 32 -6.37 -13.34 2.68
N THR A 33 -7.18 -13.27 3.74
CA THR A 33 -7.31 -12.11 4.63
C THR A 33 -6.79 -12.45 6.02
N ALA A 34 -5.49 -12.76 6.15
CA ALA A 34 -4.83 -12.78 7.45
C ALA A 34 -3.31 -12.68 7.33
N ALA A 35 -2.81 -11.55 6.83
CA ALA A 35 -1.48 -11.05 7.21
C ALA A 35 -1.65 -9.78 8.04
N ALA A 36 -2.40 -9.90 9.13
CA ALA A 36 -2.49 -8.87 10.16
C ALA A 36 -2.29 -9.53 11.51
N ASP A 37 -1.10 -10.07 11.74
CA ASP A 37 -0.59 -10.04 13.11
C ASP A 37 0.93 -10.19 13.14
N THR A 38 1.51 -9.51 14.11
CA THR A 38 2.93 -9.48 14.50
C THR A 38 3.77 -8.40 13.81
N MET A 39 3.70 -7.18 14.34
CA MET A 39 4.95 -6.46 14.58
C MET A 39 4.97 -5.83 15.96
N ALA A 40 5.90 -6.37 16.75
CA ALA A 40 6.32 -5.81 18.01
C ALA A 40 6.73 -4.35 17.79
N ASN A 41 6.04 -3.50 18.52
CA ASN A 41 6.41 -2.14 18.84
C ASN A 41 7.85 -2.09 19.35
N ASP A 42 8.81 -1.72 18.49
CA ASP A 42 10.13 -1.29 18.96
C ASP A 42 10.27 0.23 18.82
N ASN A 43 10.49 0.83 19.97
CA ASN A 43 10.56 2.25 20.31
C ASN A 43 11.72 3.02 19.63
N ALA A 44 12.20 2.59 18.47
CA ALA A 44 13.38 3.19 17.83
C ALA A 44 13.14 4.57 17.19
N MET A 45 11.88 4.95 16.94
CA MET A 45 11.52 6.18 16.20
C MET A 45 10.50 7.08 16.93
N ALA A 46 10.28 6.89 18.22
CA ALA A 46 9.20 7.58 18.97
C ALA A 46 9.43 9.08 19.27
N ASP A 47 10.46 9.71 18.70
CA ASP A 47 10.77 11.14 18.93
C ASP A 47 10.93 11.93 17.61
N ALA A 48 10.07 11.64 16.63
CA ALA A 48 9.97 12.49 15.45
C ALA A 48 9.23 13.78 15.83
N ASN A 49 9.99 14.83 16.15
CA ASN A 49 9.43 16.18 16.36
C ASN A 49 8.61 16.59 15.13
N MET A 50 7.28 16.70 15.27
CA MET A 50 6.35 17.04 14.19
C MET A 50 6.63 18.42 13.55
N ASN A 51 7.40 19.28 14.22
CA ASN A 51 7.82 20.59 13.72
C ASN A 51 9.26 20.64 13.19
N ALA A 52 10.03 19.55 13.24
CA ALA A 52 11.39 19.55 12.69
C ALA A 52 11.36 19.66 11.16
N GLU A 53 12.18 20.54 10.59
CA GLU A 53 12.44 20.55 9.14
C GLU A 53 12.95 19.17 8.70
N ALA A 54 12.57 18.78 7.47
CA ALA A 54 13.17 17.59 6.86
C ALA A 54 14.69 17.81 6.81
N GLY A 55 15.42 16.86 7.40
CA GLY A 55 16.86 16.88 7.42
C GLY A 55 17.42 16.21 6.17
N PRO A 56 18.67 15.72 6.24
CA PRO A 56 19.15 14.82 5.22
C PRO A 56 18.30 13.53 5.17
N ALA A 57 18.20 12.91 4.00
CA ALA A 57 17.69 11.56 3.87
C ALA A 57 18.65 10.55 4.53
N THR A 58 18.07 9.61 5.26
CA THR A 58 18.77 8.47 5.83
C THR A 58 18.69 7.30 4.86
N ALA A 59 19.80 6.63 4.58
CA ALA A 59 19.78 5.39 3.81
C ALA A 59 18.89 4.36 4.53
N LEU A 60 18.08 3.61 3.79
CA LEU A 60 17.12 2.67 4.38
C LEU A 60 17.80 1.56 5.20
N ALA A 61 19.03 1.18 4.82
CA ALA A 61 19.84 0.23 5.57
C ALA A 61 20.32 0.79 6.92
N ASP A 62 20.51 2.11 7.02
CA ASP A 62 20.97 2.80 8.23
C ASP A 62 19.80 3.31 9.09
N ALA A 63 18.60 3.39 8.52
CA ALA A 63 17.39 3.83 9.20
C ALA A 63 16.90 2.84 10.27
N GLY A 64 17.39 1.59 10.28
CA GLY A 64 16.88 0.56 11.16
C GLY A 64 15.43 0.19 10.81
N ASP A 65 14.62 -0.14 11.82
CA ASP A 65 13.20 -0.40 11.61
C ASP A 65 12.40 0.91 11.51
N TYR A 66 11.90 1.19 10.31
CA TYR A 66 11.00 2.31 10.03
C TYR A 66 9.54 1.85 9.88
N SER A 67 9.19 0.68 10.42
CA SER A 67 7.80 0.26 10.53
C SER A 67 7.01 1.19 11.46
N GLY A 68 5.74 1.41 11.17
CA GLY A 68 4.86 2.21 12.01
C GLY A 68 3.79 2.94 11.22
N VAL A 69 2.95 3.66 11.96
CA VAL A 69 1.96 4.56 11.38
C VAL A 69 2.53 5.96 11.30
N TYR A 70 2.33 6.63 10.18
CA TYR A 70 2.76 7.99 9.92
C TYR A 70 1.58 8.82 9.42
N ASN A 71 1.38 10.00 9.98
CA ASN A 71 0.28 10.91 9.67
C ASN A 71 0.79 12.17 8.98
N TYR A 72 0.03 12.67 8.01
CA TYR A 72 0.22 13.95 7.36
C TYR A 72 -1.11 14.71 7.34
N THR A 73 -1.10 15.99 7.68
CA THR A 73 -2.28 16.86 7.56
C THR A 73 -2.02 17.88 6.47
N GLY A 74 -2.65 17.68 5.31
CA GLY A 74 -2.61 18.59 4.17
C GLY A 74 -3.83 19.52 4.11
N THR A 75 -3.94 20.27 3.02
CA THR A 75 -5.12 21.11 2.75
C THR A 75 -6.39 20.30 2.49
N ASP A 76 -6.23 19.09 1.96
CA ASP A 76 -7.35 18.22 1.56
C ASP A 76 -7.84 17.32 2.69
N GLY A 77 -7.11 17.25 3.80
CA GLY A 77 -7.46 16.44 4.96
C GLY A 77 -6.26 15.73 5.58
N GLU A 78 -6.57 14.83 6.50
CA GLU A 78 -5.61 13.94 7.13
C GLU A 78 -5.35 12.73 6.22
N THR A 79 -4.09 12.34 6.07
CA THR A 79 -3.64 11.12 5.42
C THR A 79 -2.81 10.33 6.41
N ALA A 80 -3.01 9.01 6.46
CA ALA A 80 -2.19 8.12 7.27
C ALA A 80 -1.61 7.00 6.41
N VAL A 81 -0.36 6.62 6.69
CA VAL A 81 0.30 5.47 6.08
C VAL A 81 0.91 4.60 7.16
N ARG A 82 0.57 3.32 7.15
CA ARG A 82 1.22 2.28 7.92
C ARG A 82 2.25 1.61 7.03
N ILE A 83 3.50 1.57 7.47
CA ILE A 83 4.60 0.89 6.80
C ILE A 83 5.03 -0.32 7.62
N ASN A 84 5.33 -1.41 6.92
CA ASN A 84 6.03 -2.56 7.46
C ASN A 84 7.33 -2.78 6.70
N SER A 85 8.44 -2.47 7.37
CA SER A 85 9.79 -2.54 6.78
C SER A 85 10.32 -3.96 6.65
N ALA A 86 9.81 -4.90 7.45
CA ALA A 86 10.27 -6.28 7.47
C ALA A 86 9.77 -7.08 6.25
N ASP A 87 8.55 -6.82 5.77
CA ASP A 87 7.93 -7.51 4.64
C ASP A 87 7.63 -6.61 3.43
N SER A 88 7.97 -5.32 3.51
CA SER A 88 7.75 -4.33 2.46
C SER A 88 6.26 -4.12 2.11
N THR A 89 5.38 -4.19 3.11
CA THR A 89 3.96 -3.91 2.94
C THR A 89 3.57 -2.52 3.45
N TYR A 90 2.46 -2.01 2.92
CA TYR A 90 1.86 -0.76 3.37
C TYR A 90 0.33 -0.86 3.43
N GLU A 91 -0.23 0.02 4.24
CA GLU A 91 -1.65 0.38 4.23
C GLU A 91 -1.73 1.91 4.28
N TYR A 92 -2.58 2.54 3.47
CA TYR A 92 -2.80 3.99 3.55
C TYR A 92 -4.28 4.31 3.61
N VAL A 93 -4.60 5.40 4.30
CA VAL A 93 -5.91 6.04 4.33
C VAL A 93 -5.77 7.43 3.75
N GLY A 94 -6.42 7.66 2.61
CA GLY A 94 -6.46 8.97 1.96
C GLY A 94 -7.43 9.95 2.67
N PRO A 95 -7.45 11.24 2.26
CA PRO A 95 -8.35 12.25 2.82
C PRO A 95 -9.84 11.95 2.57
N ASP A 96 -10.15 11.10 1.58
CA ASP A 96 -11.50 10.59 1.31
C ASP A 96 -11.89 9.38 2.19
N ASN A 97 -11.01 8.98 3.11
CA ASN A 97 -11.10 7.79 3.97
C ASN A 97 -11.13 6.46 3.20
N GLN A 98 -10.69 6.43 1.94
CA GLN A 98 -10.46 5.17 1.25
C GLN A 98 -9.19 4.50 1.79
N VAL A 99 -9.29 3.21 2.05
CA VAL A 99 -8.18 2.38 2.52
C VAL A 99 -7.63 1.60 1.32
N GLN A 100 -6.31 1.63 1.17
CA GLN A 100 -5.61 0.80 0.20
C GLN A 100 -4.43 0.11 0.89
N SER A 101 -4.13 -1.11 0.46
CA SER A 101 -2.97 -1.87 0.92
C SER A 101 -2.23 -2.50 -0.24
N GLY A 102 -0.96 -2.84 -0.01
CA GLY A 102 -0.14 -3.52 -0.99
C GLY A 102 1.30 -3.63 -0.56
N THR A 103 2.18 -3.80 -1.54
CA THR A 103 3.64 -3.83 -1.33
C THR A 103 4.29 -2.60 -1.94
N TYR A 104 5.42 -2.20 -1.37
CA TYR A 104 6.29 -1.18 -1.93
C TYR A 104 7.62 -1.79 -2.37
N THR A 105 8.38 -1.05 -3.17
CA THR A 105 9.69 -1.51 -3.67
C THR A 105 10.78 -0.51 -3.30
N THR A 106 11.84 -0.99 -2.66
CA THR A 106 13.05 -0.17 -2.41
C THR A 106 13.76 0.16 -3.72
N THR A 107 14.12 1.42 -3.92
CA THR A 107 14.86 1.85 -5.11
C THR A 107 16.34 1.43 -5.06
N PRO A 108 17.01 1.27 -6.22
CA PRO A 108 18.42 0.87 -6.26
C PRO A 108 19.39 1.82 -5.54
N ASP A 109 19.01 3.08 -5.34
CA ASP A 109 19.80 4.05 -4.58
C ASP A 109 19.87 3.75 -3.08
N GLY A 110 18.96 2.92 -2.56
CA GLY A 110 18.92 2.54 -1.15
C GLY A 110 18.42 3.63 -0.19
N TYR A 111 17.93 4.77 -0.69
CA TYR A 111 17.40 5.87 0.13
C TYR A 111 15.88 5.99 0.06
N ARG A 112 15.27 5.43 -0.99
CA ARG A 112 13.84 5.60 -1.25
C ARG A 112 13.12 4.27 -1.37
N PHE A 113 11.82 4.33 -1.18
CA PHE A 113 10.92 3.27 -1.58
C PHE A 113 9.77 3.85 -2.40
N GLN A 114 9.24 3.04 -3.31
CA GLN A 114 8.20 3.39 -4.25
C GLN A 114 6.91 2.66 -3.90
N ILE A 115 5.81 3.39 -3.82
CA ILE A 115 4.45 2.86 -3.87
C ILE A 115 3.92 3.12 -5.28
N ALA A 116 3.57 2.06 -6.02
CA ALA A 116 3.20 2.17 -7.44
C ALA A 116 1.82 2.82 -7.66
N ASP A 117 0.91 2.66 -6.70
CA ASP A 117 -0.46 3.19 -6.77
C ASP A 117 -0.77 4.03 -5.54
N TRP A 118 -0.30 5.28 -5.58
CA TRP A 118 -0.57 6.32 -4.60
C TRP A 118 -1.43 7.38 -5.27
N TYR A 119 -2.74 7.38 -4.96
CA TYR A 119 -3.75 8.18 -5.68
C TYR A 119 -3.75 7.95 -7.21
N GLY A 120 -3.58 6.71 -7.66
CA GLY A 120 -3.58 6.39 -9.10
C GLY A 120 -2.24 6.64 -9.80
N SER A 121 -1.18 6.99 -9.06
CA SER A 121 0.14 7.29 -9.62
C SER A 121 1.30 6.81 -8.74
N PRO A 122 2.47 6.51 -9.30
CA PRO A 122 3.63 6.14 -8.50
C PRO A 122 4.10 7.31 -7.64
N THR A 123 4.56 7.00 -6.43
CA THR A 123 5.10 7.98 -5.48
C THR A 123 6.31 7.40 -4.76
N TRP A 124 7.26 8.27 -4.39
CA TRP A 124 8.48 7.92 -3.69
C TRP A 124 8.52 8.53 -2.31
N PHE A 125 8.98 7.74 -1.34
CA PHE A 125 9.20 8.16 0.03
C PHE A 125 10.65 7.95 0.41
N THR A 126 11.16 8.77 1.31
CA THR A 126 12.44 8.58 1.98
C THR A 126 12.29 8.77 3.48
N VAL A 127 13.22 8.21 4.26
CA VAL A 127 13.27 8.40 5.71
C VAL A 127 14.17 9.60 6.00
N SER A 128 13.70 10.54 6.82
CA SER A 128 14.51 11.66 7.28
C SER A 128 14.12 12.05 8.70
N ASN A 129 15.08 12.09 9.63
CA ASN A 129 14.86 12.43 11.05
C ASN A 129 13.67 11.67 11.70
N GLY A 130 13.52 10.38 11.36
CA GLY A 130 12.42 9.53 11.89
C GLY A 130 11.03 9.81 11.29
N GLN A 131 10.95 10.67 10.27
CA GLN A 131 9.74 10.92 9.48
C GLN A 131 9.84 10.23 8.12
N LEU A 132 8.69 10.04 7.47
CA LEU A 132 8.65 9.77 6.03
C LEU A 132 8.47 11.08 5.29
N VAL A 133 9.26 11.29 4.24
CA VAL A 133 9.12 12.44 3.34
C VAL A 133 8.66 11.93 1.97
N ARG A 134 7.46 12.33 1.55
CA ARG A 134 6.95 12.07 0.19
C ARG A 134 7.61 13.03 -0.78
N LEU A 135 8.44 12.50 -1.67
CA LEU A 135 9.14 13.30 -2.67
C LEU A 135 8.14 13.80 -3.73
N GLN A 136 8.31 15.04 -4.17
CA GLN A 136 7.44 15.66 -5.17
C GLN A 136 7.69 15.14 -6.59
N GLU A 137 8.90 14.60 -6.82
CA GLU A 137 9.33 14.07 -8.11
C GLU A 137 10.20 12.82 -7.91
N ASP A 138 10.33 12.04 -8.97
CA ASP A 138 11.27 10.92 -9.01
C ASP A 138 12.71 11.45 -9.14
N MET A 139 13.36 11.65 -7.99
CA MET A 139 14.75 12.06 -7.90
C MET A 139 15.58 11.00 -7.18
N GLU A 140 16.56 10.44 -7.88
CA GLU A 140 17.56 9.55 -7.28
C GLU A 140 18.34 10.29 -6.19
N LEU A 141 18.45 9.67 -5.01
CA LEU A 141 19.19 10.24 -3.89
C LEU A 141 20.55 9.59 -3.75
N ASN A 142 21.56 10.39 -3.42
CA ASN A 142 22.93 10.00 -3.17
C ASN A 142 23.53 10.91 -2.09
N THR A 143 24.79 10.68 -1.72
CA THR A 143 25.46 11.45 -0.66
C THR A 143 25.54 12.96 -0.93
N GLU A 144 25.41 13.42 -2.17
CA GLU A 144 25.49 14.84 -2.52
C GLU A 144 24.14 15.56 -2.42
N ASN A 145 23.03 14.92 -2.83
CA ASN A 145 21.70 15.51 -2.83
C ASN A 145 20.77 14.99 -1.72
N ALA A 146 21.17 13.96 -0.98
CA ALA A 146 20.47 13.51 0.23
C ALA A 146 20.55 14.54 1.36
N ALA A 147 21.39 15.58 1.27
CA ALA A 147 21.57 16.57 2.33
C ALA A 147 20.31 17.42 2.62
N THR A 148 19.40 17.55 1.66
CA THR A 148 18.16 18.31 1.83
C THR A 148 17.08 17.69 0.97
N VAL A 149 16.19 16.92 1.60
CA VAL A 149 15.00 16.40 0.94
C VAL A 149 13.80 17.27 1.27
N SER A 150 12.95 17.51 0.27
CA SER A 150 11.77 18.35 0.39
C SER A 150 10.53 17.60 -0.08
N GLY A 151 9.41 17.82 0.61
CA GLY A 151 8.17 17.15 0.30
C GLY A 151 7.17 17.23 1.44
N GLU A 152 6.11 16.44 1.32
CA GLU A 152 5.15 16.27 2.41
C GLU A 152 5.77 15.38 3.49
N ARG A 153 5.65 15.81 4.74
CA ARG A 153 6.26 15.14 5.88
C ARG A 153 5.19 14.40 6.67
N TYR A 154 5.34 13.09 6.72
CA TYR A 154 4.47 12.21 7.50
C TYR A 154 5.20 11.93 8.82
N ALA A 155 4.66 12.47 9.90
CA ALA A 155 5.20 12.27 11.24
C ALA A 155 4.72 10.96 11.82
N ARG A 156 5.58 10.24 12.54
CA ARG A 156 5.19 8.99 13.19
C ARG A 156 4.07 9.27 14.21
N ALA A 157 2.98 8.52 14.11
CA ALA A 157 1.84 8.66 15.00
C ALA A 157 2.12 7.98 16.34
N ASN A 158 1.62 8.57 17.42
CA ASN A 158 1.48 7.86 18.68
C ASN A 158 0.27 6.92 18.60
N GLU A 159 0.25 5.83 19.37
CA GLU A 159 -0.83 4.81 19.33
C GLU A 159 -2.25 5.40 19.43
N GLY A 160 -2.43 6.49 20.19
CA GLY A 160 -3.73 7.16 20.36
C GLY A 160 -4.12 8.14 19.24
N ASP A 161 -3.18 8.55 18.40
CA ASP A 161 -3.37 9.57 17.36
C ASP A 161 -3.47 8.95 15.95
N ALA A 162 -3.21 7.65 15.82
CA ALA A 162 -3.22 6.97 14.53
C ALA A 162 -4.64 6.80 14.00
N VAL A 163 -4.86 7.23 12.75
CA VAL A 163 -6.09 6.98 11.97
C VAL A 163 -6.47 5.50 11.93
N PHE A 164 -5.48 4.61 12.00
CA PHE A 164 -5.74 3.18 12.01
C PHE A 164 -6.24 2.65 13.36
N SER A 165 -5.96 3.33 14.47
CA SER A 165 -6.40 2.93 15.83
C SER A 165 -7.88 3.23 16.08
N ARG A 166 -8.51 4.08 15.24
CA ARG A 166 -9.94 4.40 15.32
C ARG A 166 -10.83 3.43 14.53
N PHE A 167 -10.26 2.51 13.74
CA PHE A 167 -11.05 1.45 13.11
C PHE A 167 -11.37 0.37 14.15
N PRO A 168 -12.63 -0.09 14.25
CA PRO A 168 -12.98 -1.16 15.18
C PRO A 168 -12.17 -2.41 14.84
N GLU A 169 -11.62 -3.06 15.88
CA GLU A 169 -10.91 -4.32 15.72
C GLU A 169 -11.80 -5.33 14.97
N PRO A 170 -11.26 -6.08 13.99
CA PRO A 170 -12.01 -7.15 13.35
C PRO A 170 -12.48 -8.14 14.44
N GLY A 171 -13.79 -8.18 14.67
CA GLY A 171 -14.43 -8.96 15.74
C GLY A 171 -15.10 -8.15 16.85
N SER A 172 -14.92 -6.82 16.88
CA SER A 172 -15.72 -5.96 17.76
C SER A 172 -17.18 -5.94 17.28
N PRO A 173 -18.16 -6.34 18.12
CA PRO A 173 -19.56 -6.30 17.73
C PRO A 173 -19.96 -4.85 17.46
N VAL A 174 -20.29 -4.55 16.20
CA VAL A 174 -20.99 -3.30 15.86
C VAL A 174 -22.33 -3.37 16.57
N ALA A 175 -22.55 -2.53 17.57
CA ALA A 175 -23.84 -2.44 18.23
C ALA A 175 -24.88 -2.05 17.18
N PRO A 176 -25.96 -2.84 16.96
CA PRO A 176 -27.03 -2.43 16.08
C PRO A 176 -27.77 -1.23 16.69
N GLU A 177 -28.09 -0.25 15.84
CA GLU A 177 -28.94 0.90 16.19
C GLU A 177 -30.36 0.51 16.60
#